data_AF-A0A523M152-F1
#
_entry.id   AF-A0A523M152-F1
#
_cell.length_a   1.000
_cell.length_b   1.000
_cell.length_c   1.000
_cell.angle_alpha   90.00
_cell.angle_beta   90.00
_cell.angle_gamma   90.00
#
_symmetry.space_group_name_H-M   'P 1'
#
loop_
_entity.id
_entity.type
_entity.pdbx_description
1 polymer ?
#
loop_
_entity_poly.entity_id
_entity_poly.type
_entity_poly.pdbx_seq_one_letter_code
_entity_poly.pdbx_strand_id
1 'polypeptide(L)'
;AYIRRTIRIPYELTILKFALIAAVFYGTVREASLAWGLGDIGVGIMAWLNIVGILIIFFMAKPAIKALKDYEEQRKAGVTEYTFDPEKLGIKNADFWKK
;
A
#
# COMPACT_ATOMS: atom_id res chain seq x y z
N ALA A 1 -12.76 1.68 -7.63
CA ALA A 1 -12.08 1.27 -6.39
C ALA A 1 -12.77 0.02 -5.83
N TYR A 2 -12.02 -1.04 -5.56
CA TYR A 2 -12.44 -2.46 -5.54
C TYR A 2 -13.70 -2.81 -4.69
N ILE A 3 -13.96 -2.08 -3.59
CA ILE A 3 -15.12 -2.30 -2.69
C ILE A 3 -16.48 -2.03 -3.36
N ARG A 4 -16.54 -1.11 -4.34
CA ARG A 4 -17.79 -0.72 -5.03
C ARG A 4 -18.31 -1.75 -6.05
N ARG A 5 -17.56 -2.85 -6.26
CA ARG A 5 -17.93 -3.93 -7.21
C ARG A 5 -18.83 -4.99 -6.57
N THR A 6 -18.78 -5.15 -5.25
CA THR A 6 -19.43 -6.27 -4.54
C THR A 6 -20.58 -5.82 -3.64
N ILE A 7 -20.47 -4.64 -3.04
CA ILE A 7 -21.49 -4.07 -2.15
C ILE A 7 -21.86 -2.70 -2.72
N ARG A 8 -23.13 -2.52 -3.11
CA ARG A 8 -23.70 -1.23 -3.53
C ARG A 8 -24.69 -0.79 -2.47
N ILE A 9 -24.24 -0.05 -1.46
CA ILE A 9 -25.12 0.53 -0.45
C ILE A 9 -25.36 2.01 -0.84
N PRO A 10 -26.61 2.46 -1.05
CA PRO A 10 -26.90 3.82 -1.52
C PRO A 10 -26.49 4.93 -0.53
N TYR A 11 -26.14 4.57 0.71
CA TYR A 11 -25.83 5.49 1.81
C TYR A 11 -24.43 5.34 2.41
N GLU A 12 -23.47 4.71 1.71
CA GLU A 12 -22.10 4.44 2.22
C GLU A 12 -21.43 5.65 2.87
N LEU A 13 -21.47 6.80 2.19
CA LEU A 13 -20.86 8.04 2.66
C LEU A 13 -21.60 8.64 3.86
N THR A 14 -22.94 8.51 3.89
CA THR A 14 -23.77 9.02 4.98
C THR A 14 -23.55 8.18 6.25
N ILE A 15 -23.48 6.85 6.11
CA ILE A 15 -23.17 5.94 7.22
C ILE A 15 -21.78 6.23 7.77
N LEU A 16 -20.78 6.40 6.89
CA LEU A 16 -19.43 6.77 7.30
C LEU A 16 -19.41 8.10 8.06
N LYS A 17 -20.13 9.11 7.58
CA LYS A 17 -20.22 10.42 8.21
C LYS A 17 -20.82 10.33 9.62
N PHE A 18 -21.92 9.60 9.79
CA PHE A 18 -22.52 9.39 11.11
C PHE A 18 -21.62 8.58 12.04
N ALA A 19 -20.95 7.54 11.53
CA ALA A 19 -20.00 6.75 12.31
C ALA A 19 -18.82 7.60 12.80
N LEU A 20 -18.28 8.49 11.95
CA LEU A 20 -17.20 9.40 12.32
C LEU A 20 -17.67 10.41 13.38
N ILE A 21 -18.84 11.03 13.21
CA ILE A 21 -19.40 11.96 14.21
C ILE A 21 -19.62 11.25 15.55
N ALA A 22 -20.17 10.04 15.53
CA ALA A 22 -20.36 9.24 16.73
C ALA A 22 -19.03 8.85 17.39
N ALA A 23 -18.01 8.48 16.60
CA ALA A 23 -16.68 8.15 17.12
C ALA A 23 -15.98 9.36 17.76
N VAL A 24 -16.08 10.54 17.14
CA VAL A 24 -15.52 11.79 17.70
C VAL A 24 -16.24 12.20 18.98
N PHE A 25 -17.58 12.16 18.98
CA PHE A 25 -18.38 12.44 20.18
C PHE A 25 -18.09 11.44 21.31
N TYR A 26 -17.99 10.16 20.99
CA TYR A 26 -17.63 9.13 21.95
C TYR A 26 -16.20 9.32 22.50
N GLY A 27 -15.29 9.82 21.66
CA GLY A 27 -13.92 10.16 22.04
C GLY A 27 -13.80 11.31 23.06
N THR A 28 -14.79 12.21 23.15
CA THR A 28 -14.78 13.29 24.16
C THR A 28 -15.22 12.82 25.56
N VAL A 29 -15.88 11.66 25.65
CA VAL A 29 -16.45 11.12 26.89
C VAL A 29 -15.54 10.06 27.53
N ARG A 30 -14.71 9.38 26.74
CA ARG A 30 -13.78 8.34 27.21
C ARG A 30 -12.46 8.91 27.70
N GLU A 31 -11.80 8.19 28.59
CA GLU A 31 -10.43 8.52 29.00
C GLU A 31 -9.50 8.55 27.78
N ALA A 32 -8.68 9.60 27.69
CA ALA A 32 -7.69 9.76 26.64
C ALA A 32 -6.78 8.51 26.53
N SER A 33 -6.49 7.84 27.65
CA SER A 33 -5.68 6.62 27.74
C SER A 33 -6.14 5.50 26.80
N LEU A 34 -7.46 5.27 26.68
CA LEU A 34 -8.02 4.23 25.80
C LEU A 34 -7.92 4.62 24.32
N ALA A 35 -8.12 5.90 23.99
CA ALA A 35 -7.99 6.40 22.63
C ALA A 35 -6.55 6.32 22.13
N TRP A 36 -5.59 6.66 23.00
CA TRP A 36 -4.16 6.50 22.74
C TRP A 36 -3.79 5.02 22.56
N GLY A 37 -4.26 4.12 23.42
CA GLY A 37 -4.01 2.68 23.27
C GLY A 37 -4.53 2.10 21.95
N LEU A 38 -5.73 2.49 21.51
CA LEU A 38 -6.25 2.10 20.20
C LEU A 38 -5.41 2.68 19.04
N GLY A 39 -4.99 3.94 19.18
CA GLY A 39 -4.14 4.64 18.22
C GLY A 39 -2.79 3.96 18.05
N ASP A 40 -2.12 3.62 19.15
CA ASP A 40 -0.82 2.97 19.16
C ASP A 40 -0.87 1.58 18.51
N ILE A 41 -1.95 0.82 18.72
CA ILE A 41 -2.17 -0.46 18.04
C ILE A 41 -2.34 -0.25 16.53
N GLY A 42 -3.13 0.74 16.13
CA GLY A 42 -3.36 1.06 14.71
C GLY A 42 -2.07 1.47 13.98
N VAL A 43 -1.28 2.36 14.59
CA VAL A 43 0.02 2.79 14.06
C VAL A 43 1.01 1.64 14.07
N GLY A 44 1.03 0.81 15.12
CA GLY A 44 1.87 -0.38 15.21
C GLY A 44 1.59 -1.38 14.10
N ILE A 45 0.32 -1.70 13.82
CA ILE A 45 -0.08 -2.59 12.72
C ILE A 45 0.34 -1.99 11.37
N MET A 46 0.14 -0.69 11.16
CA MET A 46 0.55 -0.01 9.93
C MET A 46 2.07 -0.10 9.71
N ALA A 47 2.86 0.15 10.77
CA ALA A 47 4.32 0.07 10.72
C ALA A 47 4.79 -1.37 10.48
N TRP A 48 4.27 -2.34 11.24
CA TRP A 48 4.65 -3.75 11.12
C TRP A 48 4.31 -4.34 9.76
N LEU A 49 3.13 -4.05 9.20
CA LEU A 49 2.76 -4.52 7.86
C LEU A 49 3.71 -3.95 6.79
N ASN A 50 4.08 -2.68 6.89
CA ASN A 50 5.03 -2.07 5.96
C ASN A 50 6.45 -2.66 6.12
N ILE A 51 6.94 -2.80 7.36
CA ILE A 51 8.26 -3.36 7.64
C ILE A 51 8.34 -4.80 7.13
N VAL A 52 7.36 -5.65 7.47
CA VAL A 52 7.31 -7.03 6.99
C VAL A 52 7.19 -7.07 5.47
N GLY A 53 6.39 -6.19 4.87
CA GLY A 53 6.31 -6.04 3.42
C GLY A 53 7.65 -5.71 2.77
N ILE A 54 8.39 -4.74 3.31
CA ILE A 54 9.73 -4.38 2.85
C ILE A 54 10.71 -5.54 3.04
N LEU A 55 10.65 -6.27 4.17
CA LEU A 55 11.52 -7.42 4.40
C LEU A 55 11.23 -8.56 3.42
N ILE A 56 9.95 -8.90 3.21
CA ILE A 56 9.54 -9.91 2.24
C ILE A 56 10.00 -9.50 0.84
N ILE A 57 9.74 -8.24 0.46
CA ILE A 57 10.25 -7.71 -0.81
C ILE A 57 11.75 -7.89 -0.81
N PHE A 58 12.51 -7.35 0.15
CA PHE A 58 13.98 -7.39 0.20
C PHE A 58 14.57 -8.81 0.12
N PHE A 59 14.05 -9.78 0.86
CA PHE A 59 14.49 -11.17 0.81
C PHE A 59 14.06 -11.87 -0.48
N MET A 60 12.95 -11.45 -1.08
CA MET A 60 12.46 -11.92 -2.37
C MET A 60 12.94 -11.02 -3.54
N ALA A 61 13.72 -9.95 -3.28
CA ALA A 61 13.88 -8.73 -4.10
C ALA A 61 14.89 -8.87 -5.24
N LYS A 62 15.30 -10.08 -5.60
CA LYS A 62 16.02 -10.25 -6.87
C LYS A 62 15.32 -9.53 -8.04
N PRO A 63 13.98 -9.51 -8.18
CA PRO A 63 13.35 -8.75 -9.26
C PRO A 63 13.22 -7.25 -8.98
N ALA A 64 12.92 -6.81 -7.74
CA ALA A 64 12.73 -5.40 -7.43
C ALA A 64 14.03 -4.58 -7.53
N ILE A 65 15.15 -5.12 -7.02
CA ILE A 65 16.46 -4.48 -7.14
C ILE A 65 16.93 -4.47 -8.60
N LYS A 66 16.64 -5.53 -9.37
CA LYS A 66 16.96 -5.57 -10.81
C LYS A 66 16.15 -4.55 -11.61
N ALA A 67 14.86 -4.42 -11.31
CA ALA A 67 14.00 -3.42 -11.94
C ALA A 67 14.47 -1.99 -11.60
N LEU A 68 14.85 -1.75 -10.33
CA LEU A 68 15.41 -0.46 -9.92
C LEU A 68 16.71 -0.14 -10.66
N LYS A 69 17.62 -1.11 -10.76
CA LYS A 69 18.90 -0.93 -11.46
C LYS A 69 18.70 -0.66 -12.96
N ASP A 70 17.79 -1.40 -13.61
CA ASP A 70 17.42 -1.19 -15.01
C ASP A 70 16.85 0.23 -15.25
N TYR A 71 15.97 0.70 -14.35
CA TYR A 71 15.46 2.07 -14.38
C TYR A 71 16.57 3.12 -14.20
N GLU A 72 17.49 2.92 -13.25
CA GLU A 72 18.61 3.84 -13.04
C GLU A 72 19.57 3.88 -14.24
N GLU A 73 19.81 2.74 -14.89
CA GLU A 73 20.63 2.65 -16.11
C GLU A 73 19.97 3.40 -17.27
N GLN A 74 18.66 3.22 -17.48
CA GLN A 74 17.89 3.96 -18.47
C GLN A 74 17.88 5.48 -18.18
N ARG A 75 17.67 5.85 -16.91
CA ARG A 75 17.70 7.26 -16.50
C ARG A 75 19.08 7.89 -16.74
N LYS A 76 20.17 7.17 -16.45
CA LYS A 76 21.55 7.63 -16.72
C LYS A 76 21.85 7.70 -18.21
N ALA A 77 21.29 6.80 -19.01
CA ALA A 77 21.40 6.82 -20.46
C ALA A 77 20.62 7.97 -21.13
N GLY A 78 19.80 8.69 -20.37
CA GLY A 78 19.05 9.84 -20.87
C GLY A 78 17.94 9.48 -21.87
N VAL A 79 17.44 8.24 -21.82
CA VAL A 79 16.33 7.82 -22.69
C VAL A 79 15.05 8.61 -22.37
N THR A 80 14.35 9.00 -23.42
CA THR A 80 13.06 9.71 -23.36
C THR A 80 11.89 8.79 -23.10
N GLU A 81 12.03 7.51 -23.41
CA GLU A 81 11.02 6.47 -23.18
C GLU A 81 11.61 5.35 -22.32
N TYR A 82 10.96 5.09 -21.18
CA TYR A 82 11.35 4.02 -20.26
C TYR A 82 10.65 2.73 -20.67
N THR A 83 11.41 1.65 -20.81
CA THR A 83 10.88 0.31 -21.14
C THR A 83 11.24 -0.66 -20.03
N PHE A 84 10.38 -1.64 -19.76
CA PHE A 84 10.64 -2.66 -18.75
C PHE A 84 10.45 -4.03 -19.38
N ASP A 85 11.55 -4.76 -19.52
CA ASP A 85 11.56 -6.12 -20.04
C ASP A 85 11.86 -7.10 -18.88
N PRO A 86 10.84 -7.80 -18.35
CA PRO A 86 11.04 -8.73 -17.25
C PRO A 86 11.85 -9.97 -17.63
N GLU A 87 11.85 -10.40 -18.90
CA GLU A 87 12.58 -11.59 -19.35
C GLU A 87 14.07 -11.30 -19.43
N LYS A 88 14.45 -10.15 -19.98
CA LYS A 88 15.85 -9.67 -19.99
C LYS A 88 16.44 -9.57 -18.58
N LEU A 89 15.62 -9.22 -17.59
CA LEU A 89 16.02 -9.11 -16.19
C LEU A 89 15.93 -10.46 -15.43
N GLY A 90 15.44 -11.52 -16.07
CA GLY A 90 15.27 -12.84 -15.45
C GLY A 90 14.25 -12.83 -14.29
N ILE A 91 13.21 -12.00 -14.41
CA ILE A 91 12.11 -11.86 -13.44
C ILE A 91 10.99 -12.83 -13.85
N LYS A 92 10.74 -13.83 -13.01
CA LYS A 92 9.67 -14.82 -13.23
C LYS A 92 8.33 -14.27 -12.70
N ASN A 93 7.22 -14.77 -13.25
CA ASN A 93 5.83 -14.41 -12.88
C ASN A 93 5.45 -12.93 -13.14
N ALA A 94 6.06 -12.28 -14.14
CA ALA A 94 5.73 -10.91 -14.54
C ALA A 94 4.87 -10.88 -15.81
N ASP A 95 3.81 -11.71 -15.87
CA ASP A 95 3.00 -11.91 -17.09
C ASP A 95 2.30 -10.63 -17.58
N PHE A 96 2.02 -9.68 -16.68
CA PHE A 96 1.45 -8.38 -17.01
C PHE A 96 2.40 -7.48 -17.83
N TRP A 97 3.71 -7.73 -17.74
CA TRP A 97 4.76 -6.92 -18.38
C TRP A 97 5.44 -7.64 -19.55
N LYS A 98 4.97 -8.85 -19.88
CA LYS A 98 5.35 -9.54 -21.11
C LYS A 98 4.59 -8.89 -22.27
N LYS A 99 5.33 -8.32 -23.23
CA LYS A 99 4.79 -7.90 -24.53
C LYS A 99 5.26 -8.87 -25.60
#